data_AF-A0A7W0QGC6-F1
#
_entry.id   AF-A0A7W0QGC6-F1
#
_cell.length_a   1.000
_cell.length_b   1.000
_cell.length_c   1.000
_cell.angle_alpha   90.00
_cell.angle_beta   90.00
_cell.angle_gamma   90.00
#
_symmetry.space_group_name_H-M   'P 1'
#
loop_
_entity.id
_entity.type
_entity.pdbx_description
1 polymer ?
#
loop_
_entity_poly.entity_id
_entity_poly.type
_entity_poly.pdbx_seq_one_letter_code
_entity_poly.pdbx_strand_id
1 'polypeptide(L)'
;MLGAVMMGFLNKFMDAIGVELEQSVVAEVSHTMGSDWSPGKAGALLDPTAPYRPNPPVDGVRTKLQLLPLLPAAIRLDRRYQRGTPKRSRDVAAFLTECTGHDFPVLAQLRSGRARRSIASMLRENLDPQSSVVGVGSKVLTGAIFAEVVHDEHLAEDIRTLARHAQVDSSRQGKAAAFGRGDHAIPPTDNPTEAAALVLARAAAHSPARVDASTVAACHESGLPPAAVVEIITWLSVLQMLHRLTCYAMVAGDDVANLRARQRRDRA
;
A
#
# COMPACT_ATOMS: atom_id res chain seq x y z
N MET A 1 -6.48 -9.58 11.50
CA MET A 1 -5.16 -8.92 11.30
C MET A 1 -4.79 -8.81 9.83
N LEU A 2 -4.53 -9.91 9.11
CA LEU A 2 -4.21 -9.85 7.67
C LEU A 2 -5.35 -9.24 6.83
N GLY A 3 -6.61 -9.55 7.16
CA GLY A 3 -7.79 -8.95 6.52
C GLY A 3 -7.79 -7.42 6.57
N ALA A 4 -7.74 -6.80 7.75
CA ALA A 4 -7.73 -5.33 7.89
C ALA A 4 -6.52 -4.63 7.22
N VAL A 5 -5.37 -5.30 7.19
CA VAL A 5 -4.14 -4.81 6.55
C VAL A 5 -4.24 -4.91 5.02
N MET A 6 -4.76 -6.04 4.49
CA MET A 6 -5.06 -6.21 3.07
C MET A 6 -6.21 -5.32 2.60
N MET A 7 -7.18 -5.01 3.46
CA MET A 7 -8.25 -4.06 3.16
C MET A 7 -7.72 -2.64 2.94
N GLY A 8 -6.61 -2.25 3.57
CA GLY A 8 -5.96 -0.96 3.29
C GLY A 8 -5.35 -0.91 1.90
N PHE A 9 -4.58 -1.95 1.58
CA PHE A 9 -4.03 -2.15 0.24
C PHE A 9 -5.14 -2.17 -0.82
N LEU A 10 -6.18 -2.99 -0.62
CA LEU A 10 -7.28 -3.13 -1.57
C LEU A 10 -8.11 -1.85 -1.67
N ASN A 11 -8.42 -1.18 -0.56
CA ASN A 11 -9.18 0.07 -0.60
C ASN A 11 -8.42 1.16 -1.37
N LYS A 12 -7.10 1.32 -1.14
CA LYS A 12 -6.30 2.31 -1.87
C LYS A 12 -6.07 1.94 -3.33
N PHE A 13 -5.77 0.68 -3.60
CA PHE A 13 -5.60 0.19 -4.97
C PHE A 13 -6.90 0.32 -5.77
N MET A 14 -8.02 -0.19 -5.23
CA MET A 14 -9.30 -0.21 -5.93
C MET A 14 -9.90 1.18 -6.11
N ASP A 15 -9.85 2.05 -5.10
CA ASP A 15 -10.33 3.43 -5.22
C ASP A 15 -9.51 4.24 -6.24
N ALA A 16 -8.18 4.09 -6.25
CA ALA A 16 -7.32 4.79 -7.19
C ALA A 16 -7.39 4.27 -8.64
N ILE A 17 -7.72 3.00 -8.86
CA ILE A 17 -7.92 2.43 -10.22
C ILE A 17 -9.40 2.44 -10.66
N GLY A 18 -10.30 2.97 -9.84
CA GLY A 18 -11.74 3.07 -10.15
C GLY A 18 -12.50 1.76 -10.08
N VAL A 19 -12.05 0.79 -9.26
CA VAL A 19 -12.77 -0.45 -8.97
C VAL A 19 -13.55 -0.26 -7.67
N GLU A 20 -14.88 -0.45 -7.72
CA GLU A 20 -15.74 -0.34 -6.55
C GLU A 20 -15.51 -1.52 -5.58
N LEU A 21 -15.45 -1.22 -4.27
CA LEU A 21 -15.54 -2.25 -3.23
C LEU A 21 -16.97 -2.82 -3.21
N GLU A 22 -17.10 -4.14 -3.11
CA GLU A 22 -18.41 -4.77 -2.90
C GLU A 22 -19.07 -4.24 -1.62
N GLN A 23 -20.33 -3.80 -1.73
CA GLN A 23 -21.10 -3.20 -0.62
C GLN A 23 -21.21 -4.11 0.61
N SER A 24 -21.22 -5.43 0.41
CA SER A 24 -21.21 -6.43 1.48
C SER A 24 -19.93 -6.36 2.32
N VAL A 25 -18.79 -6.18 1.67
CA VAL A 25 -17.47 -6.07 2.31
C VAL A 25 -17.35 -4.72 3.03
N VAL A 26 -17.82 -3.65 2.41
CA VAL A 26 -17.90 -2.31 3.05
C VAL A 26 -18.74 -2.37 4.32
N ALA A 27 -19.93 -2.96 4.24
CA ALA A 27 -20.82 -3.09 5.39
C ALA A 27 -20.16 -3.86 6.54
N GLU A 28 -19.45 -4.95 6.25
CA GLU A 28 -18.77 -5.79 7.24
C GLU A 28 -17.66 -5.04 7.99
N VAL A 29 -16.90 -4.17 7.30
CA VAL A 29 -15.70 -3.53 7.89
C VAL A 29 -15.88 -2.06 8.24
N SER A 30 -17.02 -1.46 7.89
CA SER A 30 -17.33 -0.03 8.07
C SER A 30 -17.07 0.47 9.51
N HIS A 31 -17.40 -0.34 10.51
CA HIS A 31 -17.16 -0.05 11.93
C HIS A 31 -15.67 0.03 12.33
N THR A 32 -14.76 -0.45 11.48
CA THR A 32 -13.30 -0.37 11.67
C THR A 32 -12.64 0.71 10.80
N MET A 33 -13.41 1.36 9.93
CA MET A 33 -12.94 2.45 9.09
C MET A 33 -13.09 3.76 9.87
N GLY A 34 -12.08 4.64 9.77
CA GLY A 34 -12.10 5.94 10.43
C GLY A 34 -13.19 6.86 9.86
N SER A 35 -13.53 7.93 10.59
CA SER A 35 -14.55 8.92 10.21
C SER A 35 -14.29 9.60 8.87
N ASP A 36 -13.04 9.57 8.39
CA ASP A 36 -12.58 10.25 7.19
C ASP A 36 -12.69 9.36 5.94
N TRP A 37 -13.27 8.17 6.08
CA TRP A 37 -13.50 7.25 4.97
C TRP A 37 -14.83 7.56 4.28
N SER A 38 -14.80 7.69 2.95
CA SER A 38 -15.97 7.77 2.09
C SER A 38 -15.84 6.79 0.91
N PRO A 39 -16.95 6.23 0.40
CA PRO A 39 -16.92 5.43 -0.83
C PRO A 39 -16.33 6.19 -2.03
N GLY A 40 -15.62 5.47 -2.91
CA GLY A 40 -14.84 6.01 -4.03
C GLY A 40 -15.65 6.61 -5.20
N LYS A 41 -14.95 7.34 -6.08
CA LYS A 41 -15.49 8.21 -7.16
C LYS A 41 -15.97 7.50 -8.44
N ALA A 42 -15.79 6.20 -8.59
CA ALA A 42 -16.47 5.43 -9.64
C ALA A 42 -17.72 4.85 -8.99
N GLY A 43 -18.91 5.36 -9.35
CA GLY A 43 -20.12 4.98 -8.64
C GLY A 43 -21.40 5.64 -9.11
N ALA A 44 -21.86 5.26 -10.30
CA ALA A 44 -23.30 5.33 -10.63
C ALA A 44 -24.18 4.52 -9.64
N LEU A 45 -23.57 3.86 -8.65
CA LEU A 45 -24.19 3.16 -7.53
C LEU A 45 -24.21 3.97 -6.21
N LEU A 46 -23.62 5.17 -6.17
CA LEU A 46 -23.53 6.03 -4.99
C LEU A 46 -24.08 7.44 -5.22
N ASP A 47 -24.48 7.77 -6.45
CA ASP A 47 -25.27 8.96 -6.74
C ASP A 47 -26.70 8.75 -6.20
N PRO A 48 -27.18 9.56 -5.24
CA PRO A 48 -28.54 9.45 -4.71
C PRO A 48 -29.63 9.70 -5.77
N THR A 49 -29.26 10.23 -6.94
CA THR A 49 -30.13 10.45 -8.10
C THR A 49 -29.95 9.40 -9.19
N ALA A 50 -29.00 8.47 -9.06
CA ALA A 50 -28.82 7.41 -10.03
C ALA A 50 -29.94 6.36 -9.93
N PRO A 51 -30.41 5.82 -11.07
CA PRO A 51 -31.42 4.77 -11.06
C PRO A 51 -30.88 3.54 -10.33
N TYR A 52 -31.64 3.09 -9.33
CA TYR A 52 -31.34 1.89 -8.54
C TYR A 52 -30.99 0.71 -9.46
N ARG A 53 -29.74 0.25 -9.40
CA ARG A 53 -29.33 -1.03 -9.96
C ARG A 53 -29.38 -2.05 -8.83
N PRO A 54 -30.04 -3.20 -9.01
CA PRO A 54 -30.04 -4.24 -7.99
C PRO A 54 -28.60 -4.64 -7.68
N ASN A 55 -28.29 -4.86 -6.39
CA ASN A 55 -27.00 -5.38 -5.96
C ASN A 55 -26.65 -6.61 -6.82
N PRO A 56 -25.38 -6.74 -7.28
CA PRO A 56 -24.95 -7.98 -7.91
C PRO A 56 -25.29 -9.15 -6.96
N PRO A 57 -25.87 -10.25 -7.48
CA PRO A 57 -26.29 -11.36 -6.65
C PRO A 57 -25.09 -11.91 -5.88
N VAL A 58 -25.26 -12.12 -4.56
CA VAL A 58 -24.21 -12.69 -3.70
C VAL A 58 -23.72 -14.00 -4.33
N ASP A 59 -22.40 -14.13 -4.44
CA ASP A 59 -21.76 -15.29 -5.04
C ASP A 59 -22.25 -16.59 -4.41
N GLY A 60 -23.11 -17.28 -5.15
CA GLY A 60 -23.62 -18.59 -4.76
C GLY A 60 -22.53 -19.65 -4.82
N VAL A 61 -22.82 -20.81 -4.23
CA VAL A 61 -21.94 -22.00 -4.31
C VAL A 61 -21.59 -22.34 -5.76
N ARG A 62 -22.54 -22.14 -6.69
CA ARG A 62 -22.32 -22.34 -8.14
C ARG A 62 -21.26 -21.41 -8.72
N THR A 63 -21.25 -20.13 -8.37
CA THR A 63 -20.22 -19.17 -8.82
C THR A 63 -18.86 -19.55 -8.26
N LYS A 64 -18.79 -19.95 -6.99
CA LYS A 64 -17.56 -20.46 -6.37
C LYS A 64 -17.05 -21.73 -7.05
N LEU A 65 -17.95 -22.64 -7.45
CA LEU A 65 -17.61 -23.83 -8.24
C LEU A 65 -17.13 -23.48 -9.66
N GLN A 66 -17.63 -22.42 -10.28
CA GLN A 66 -17.15 -21.94 -11.59
C GLN A 66 -15.73 -21.35 -11.53
N LEU A 67 -15.25 -20.98 -10.34
CA LEU A 67 -13.87 -20.53 -10.12
C LEU A 67 -12.88 -21.70 -9.86
N LEU A 68 -13.36 -22.90 -9.53
CA LEU A 68 -12.51 -24.08 -9.32
C LEU A 68 -11.58 -24.40 -10.50
N PRO A 69 -11.99 -24.27 -11.78
CA PRO A 69 -11.09 -24.47 -12.92
C PRO A 69 -9.98 -23.40 -13.01
N LEU A 70 -10.19 -22.21 -12.46
CA LEU A 70 -9.21 -21.11 -12.47
C LEU A 70 -8.22 -21.20 -11.31
N LEU A 71 -8.58 -21.88 -10.22
CA LEU A 71 -7.75 -22.07 -9.03
C LEU A 71 -6.34 -22.61 -9.34
N PRO A 72 -6.16 -23.65 -10.18
CA PRO A 72 -4.84 -24.12 -10.58
C PRO A 72 -3.99 -23.05 -11.26
N ALA A 73 -4.60 -22.21 -12.11
CA ALA A 73 -3.89 -21.13 -12.80
C ALA A 73 -3.47 -20.03 -11.81
N ALA A 74 -4.34 -19.66 -10.88
CA ALA A 74 -4.04 -18.70 -9.81
C ALA A 74 -2.92 -19.22 -8.89
N ILE A 75 -2.96 -20.49 -8.49
CA ILE A 75 -1.91 -21.11 -7.67
C ILE A 75 -0.57 -21.13 -8.42
N ARG A 76 -0.59 -21.45 -9.72
CA ARG A 76 0.62 -21.46 -10.56
C ARG A 76 1.20 -20.06 -10.70
N LEU A 77 0.35 -19.04 -10.85
CA LEU A 77 0.77 -17.65 -10.89
C LEU A 77 1.40 -17.21 -9.56
N ASP A 78 0.75 -17.49 -8.43
CA ASP A 78 1.27 -17.18 -7.09
C ASP A 78 2.62 -17.88 -6.84
N ARG A 79 2.75 -19.15 -7.24
CA ARG A 79 4.03 -19.89 -7.16
C ARG A 79 5.12 -19.30 -8.04
N ARG A 80 4.77 -18.71 -9.19
CA ARG A 80 5.73 -18.04 -10.08
C ARG A 80 6.25 -16.76 -9.43
N TYR A 81 5.37 -15.93 -8.88
CA TYR A 81 5.78 -14.69 -8.21
C TYR A 81 6.54 -14.95 -6.90
N GLN A 82 6.17 -15.98 -6.13
CA GLN A 82 6.90 -16.34 -4.90
C GLN A 82 8.15 -17.21 -5.15
N ARG A 83 8.54 -17.42 -6.42
CA ARG A 83 9.75 -18.19 -6.75
C ARG A 83 10.98 -17.46 -6.22
N GLY A 84 11.90 -18.19 -5.60
CA GLY A 84 13.09 -17.63 -4.97
C GLY A 84 12.87 -17.05 -3.57
N THR A 85 11.62 -16.71 -3.19
CA THR A 85 11.34 -16.19 -1.84
C THR A 85 11.40 -17.30 -0.80
N PRO A 86 12.18 -17.14 0.29
CA PRO A 86 12.34 -18.17 1.32
C PRO A 86 11.00 -18.61 1.93
N LYS A 87 10.89 -19.92 2.20
CA LYS A 87 9.73 -20.49 2.91
C LYS A 87 9.88 -20.37 4.43
N ARG A 88 11.11 -20.39 4.93
CA ARG A 88 11.40 -20.28 6.35
C ARG A 88 11.35 -18.82 6.75
N SER A 89 10.55 -18.55 7.77
CA SER A 89 10.23 -17.19 8.23
C SER A 89 11.45 -16.42 8.74
N ARG A 90 12.49 -17.14 9.22
CA ARG A 90 13.76 -16.59 9.70
C ARG A 90 14.71 -16.12 8.58
N ASP A 91 14.55 -16.67 7.38
CA ASP A 91 15.44 -16.38 6.24
C ASP A 91 14.94 -15.18 5.42
N VAL A 92 13.72 -14.67 5.71
CA VAL A 92 13.06 -13.59 4.94
C VAL A 92 13.77 -12.24 5.07
N ALA A 93 14.25 -11.89 6.27
CA ALA A 93 14.92 -10.61 6.53
C ALA A 93 16.22 -10.49 5.72
N ALA A 94 17.05 -11.54 5.75
CA ALA A 94 18.28 -11.61 4.96
C ALA A 94 18.00 -11.51 3.46
N PHE A 95 16.98 -12.23 2.97
CA PHE A 95 16.55 -12.17 1.58
C PHE A 95 16.11 -10.77 1.14
N LEU A 96 15.32 -10.06 1.96
CA LEU A 96 14.88 -8.70 1.64
C LEU A 96 16.06 -7.72 1.67
N THR A 97 16.99 -7.89 2.62
CA THR A 97 18.21 -7.07 2.69
C THR A 97 19.04 -7.22 1.42
N GLU A 98 19.21 -8.45 0.93
CA GLU A 98 19.94 -8.73 -0.30
C GLU A 98 19.25 -8.12 -1.54
N CYS A 99 17.93 -8.24 -1.64
CA CYS A 99 17.17 -7.78 -2.81
C CYS A 99 16.87 -6.28 -2.83
N THR A 100 16.71 -5.66 -1.66
CA THR A 100 16.16 -4.29 -1.54
C THR A 100 17.02 -3.37 -0.67
N GLY A 101 18.07 -3.89 -0.04
CA GLY A 101 18.88 -3.16 0.92
C GLY A 101 18.24 -2.95 2.29
N HIS A 102 17.05 -3.52 2.54
CA HIS A 102 16.31 -3.36 3.79
C HIS A 102 15.59 -4.64 4.21
N ASP A 103 15.45 -4.90 5.51
CA ASP A 103 14.88 -6.13 6.07
C ASP A 103 13.41 -6.03 6.48
N PHE A 104 12.84 -4.81 6.48
CA PHE A 104 11.47 -4.50 6.89
C PHE A 104 11.09 -5.14 8.24
N PRO A 105 11.64 -4.65 9.36
CA PRO A 105 11.52 -5.29 10.68
C PRO A 105 10.08 -5.56 11.11
N VAL A 106 9.14 -4.73 10.67
CA VAL A 106 7.70 -4.88 10.93
C VAL A 106 7.15 -6.25 10.51
N LEU A 107 7.73 -6.90 9.49
CA LEU A 107 7.31 -8.22 9.02
C LEU A 107 7.59 -9.35 10.03
N ALA A 108 8.52 -9.15 10.97
CA ALA A 108 8.78 -10.10 12.04
C ALA A 108 7.57 -10.28 12.96
N GLN A 109 6.70 -9.26 13.05
CA GLN A 109 5.49 -9.26 13.87
C GLN A 109 4.37 -10.15 13.29
N LEU A 110 4.47 -10.54 12.02
CA LEU A 110 3.50 -11.42 11.39
C LEU A 110 3.65 -12.85 11.93
N ARG A 111 2.59 -13.37 12.56
CA ARG A 111 2.54 -14.78 13.01
C ARG A 111 2.52 -15.78 11.84
N SER A 112 1.99 -15.38 10.69
CA SER A 112 1.86 -16.24 9.51
C SER A 112 3.11 -16.17 8.63
N GLY A 113 3.86 -17.28 8.55
CA GLY A 113 4.99 -17.40 7.64
C GLY A 113 4.58 -17.27 6.16
N ARG A 114 3.36 -17.69 5.80
CA ARG A 114 2.82 -17.51 4.45
C ARG A 114 2.61 -16.03 4.13
N ALA A 115 1.98 -15.27 5.03
CA ALA A 115 1.75 -13.84 4.84
C ALA A 115 3.08 -13.08 4.74
N ARG A 116 4.03 -13.39 5.63
CA ARG A 116 5.39 -12.83 5.60
C ARG A 116 6.07 -13.07 4.26
N ARG A 117 6.00 -14.30 3.75
CA ARG A 117 6.57 -14.67 2.43
C ARG A 117 5.90 -13.93 1.28
N SER A 118 4.57 -13.86 1.26
CA SER A 118 3.83 -13.16 0.20
C SER A 118 4.18 -11.67 0.17
N ILE A 119 4.21 -11.01 1.33
CA ILE A 119 4.61 -9.59 1.43
C ILE A 119 6.07 -9.41 1.01
N ALA A 120 6.97 -10.30 1.44
CA ALA A 120 8.36 -10.24 1.02
C ALA A 120 8.54 -10.39 -0.50
N SER A 121 7.78 -11.28 -1.15
CA SER A 121 7.80 -11.35 -2.62
C SER A 121 7.26 -10.08 -3.27
N MET A 122 6.20 -9.48 -2.72
CA MET A 122 5.66 -8.21 -3.24
C MET A 122 6.67 -7.07 -3.11
N LEU A 123 7.39 -6.99 -1.98
CA LEU A 123 8.42 -5.97 -1.77
C LEU A 123 9.60 -6.15 -2.73
N ARG A 124 10.07 -7.39 -2.94
CA ARG A 124 11.10 -7.68 -3.96
C ARG A 124 10.64 -7.20 -5.34
N GLU A 125 9.46 -7.61 -5.81
CA GLU A 125 8.97 -7.23 -7.14
C GLU A 125 8.74 -5.73 -7.25
N ASN A 126 8.22 -5.08 -6.21
CA ASN A 126 8.00 -3.63 -6.24
C ASN A 126 9.30 -2.83 -6.17
N LEU A 127 10.41 -3.39 -5.71
CA LEU A 127 11.67 -2.67 -5.57
C LEU A 127 12.77 -3.19 -6.51
N ASP A 128 12.40 -4.05 -7.47
CA ASP A 128 13.32 -4.54 -8.49
C ASP A 128 13.58 -3.46 -9.55
N PRO A 129 14.85 -3.00 -9.71
CA PRO A 129 15.19 -2.00 -10.71
C PRO A 129 14.96 -2.46 -12.16
N GLN A 130 14.97 -3.77 -12.43
CA GLN A 130 14.84 -4.29 -13.79
C GLN A 130 13.40 -4.29 -14.32
N SER A 131 12.43 -4.41 -13.42
CA SER A 131 11.00 -4.45 -13.76
C SER A 131 10.26 -3.14 -13.50
N SER A 132 10.87 -2.21 -12.76
CA SER A 132 10.24 -0.94 -12.42
C SER A 132 10.17 0.02 -13.62
N VAL A 133 8.96 0.49 -13.96
CA VAL A 133 8.73 1.47 -15.03
C VAL A 133 9.08 2.88 -14.55
N VAL A 134 8.77 3.21 -13.30
CA VAL A 134 9.08 4.55 -12.71
C VAL A 134 10.50 4.65 -12.16
N GLY A 135 11.16 3.51 -11.96
CA GLY A 135 12.43 3.40 -11.27
C GLY A 135 12.30 3.46 -9.74
N VAL A 136 13.22 2.80 -9.06
CA VAL A 136 13.26 2.72 -7.59
C VAL A 136 13.48 4.10 -6.96
N GLY A 137 14.24 4.99 -7.61
CA GLY A 137 14.45 6.36 -7.13
C GLY A 137 13.14 7.14 -6.98
N SER A 138 12.27 7.10 -7.99
CA SER A 138 10.95 7.73 -7.95
C SER A 138 10.04 7.08 -6.90
N LYS A 139 10.10 5.76 -6.72
CA LYS A 139 9.37 5.06 -5.65
C LYS A 139 9.79 5.52 -4.27
N VAL A 140 11.09 5.71 -4.04
CA VAL A 140 11.59 6.26 -2.78
C VAL A 140 11.05 7.68 -2.53
N LEU A 141 11.07 8.55 -3.55
CA LEU A 141 10.56 9.93 -3.39
C LEU A 141 9.04 9.97 -3.14
N THR A 142 8.26 9.19 -3.88
CA THR A 142 6.81 9.05 -3.66
C THR A 142 6.51 8.40 -2.29
N GLY A 143 7.36 7.49 -1.84
CA GLY A 143 7.28 6.92 -0.49
C GLY A 143 7.60 7.93 0.61
N ALA A 144 8.53 8.85 0.39
CA ALA A 144 8.85 9.92 1.33
C ALA A 144 7.67 10.89 1.49
N ILE A 145 6.99 11.24 0.39
CA ILE A 145 5.73 12.00 0.42
C ILE A 145 4.70 11.25 1.26
N PHE A 146 4.51 9.94 1.00
CA PHE A 146 3.52 9.16 1.71
C PHE A 146 3.79 9.06 3.21
N ALA A 147 5.02 8.75 3.61
CA ALA A 147 5.44 8.64 5.00
C ALA A 147 5.24 9.95 5.77
N GLU A 148 5.53 11.09 5.12
CA GLU A 148 5.26 12.42 5.68
C GLU A 148 3.76 12.65 5.89
N VAL A 149 2.94 12.36 4.87
CA VAL A 149 1.48 12.60 4.92
C VAL A 149 0.78 11.76 5.99
N VAL A 150 1.24 10.52 6.22
CA VAL A 150 0.67 9.65 7.27
C VAL A 150 1.34 9.83 8.64
N HIS A 151 2.34 10.72 8.74
CA HIS A 151 3.11 10.99 9.96
C HIS A 151 3.66 9.72 10.64
N ASP A 152 4.21 8.78 9.86
CA ASP A 152 4.79 7.54 10.37
C ASP A 152 6.33 7.59 10.31
N GLU A 153 6.96 7.80 11.47
CA GLU A 153 8.42 7.87 11.61
C GLU A 153 9.13 6.54 11.27
N HIS A 154 8.50 5.40 11.55
CA HIS A 154 9.06 4.10 11.22
C HIS A 154 9.08 3.91 9.71
N LEU A 155 7.95 4.23 9.05
CA LEU A 155 7.88 4.20 7.60
C LEU A 155 8.87 5.19 6.97
N ALA A 156 9.04 6.37 7.58
CA ALA A 156 10.03 7.34 7.12
C ALA A 156 11.48 6.80 7.24
N GLU A 157 11.81 6.01 8.27
CA GLU A 157 13.10 5.31 8.37
C GLU A 157 13.25 4.21 7.32
N ASP A 158 12.22 3.41 7.09
CA ASP A 158 12.22 2.37 6.05
C ASP A 158 12.50 3.01 4.69
N ILE A 159 11.81 4.10 4.35
CA ILE A 159 12.03 4.87 3.12
C ILE A 159 13.45 5.44 3.05
N ARG A 160 13.99 6.03 4.13
CA ARG A 160 15.37 6.54 4.16
C ARG A 160 16.39 5.43 3.94
N THR A 161 16.13 4.22 4.43
CA THR A 161 16.99 3.06 4.20
C THR A 161 16.96 2.60 2.76
N LEU A 162 15.76 2.46 2.17
CA LEU A 162 15.60 2.17 0.75
C LEU A 162 16.28 3.22 -0.13
N ALA A 163 16.19 4.49 0.27
CA ALA A 163 16.80 5.59 -0.44
C ALA A 163 18.33 5.54 -0.47
N ARG A 164 18.95 5.18 0.66
CA ARG A 164 20.41 4.94 0.73
C ARG A 164 20.83 3.84 -0.23
N HIS A 165 20.07 2.74 -0.27
CA HIS A 165 20.35 1.63 -1.18
C HIS A 165 20.18 2.03 -2.64
N ALA A 166 19.14 2.79 -2.96
CA ALA A 166 18.87 3.31 -4.30
C ALA A 166 19.71 4.54 -4.68
N GLN A 167 20.65 4.96 -3.82
CA GLN A 167 21.52 6.13 -4.01
C GLN A 167 20.77 7.45 -4.29
N VAL A 168 19.59 7.62 -3.68
CA VAL A 168 18.81 8.85 -3.76
C VAL A 168 19.32 9.85 -2.73
N ASP A 169 19.71 11.04 -3.19
CA ASP A 169 20.18 12.12 -2.33
C ASP A 169 19.20 12.46 -1.19
N SER A 170 19.73 12.64 0.02
CA SER A 170 18.96 12.97 1.22
C SER A 170 18.25 14.32 1.10
N SER A 171 18.82 15.30 0.37
CA SER A 171 18.17 16.59 0.14
C SER A 171 16.97 16.44 -0.80
N ARG A 172 17.06 15.61 -1.85
CA ARG A 172 15.91 15.28 -2.71
C ARG A 172 14.78 14.61 -1.93
N GLN A 173 15.10 13.68 -1.04
CA GLN A 173 14.10 13.07 -0.16
C GLN A 173 13.44 14.09 0.77
N GLY A 174 14.23 14.95 1.41
CA GLY A 174 13.71 16.00 2.29
C GLY A 174 12.80 16.98 1.57
N LYS A 175 13.13 17.35 0.33
CA LYS A 175 12.28 18.18 -0.53
C LYS A 175 10.98 17.47 -0.91
N ALA A 176 11.03 16.18 -1.24
CA ALA A 176 9.84 15.38 -1.53
C ALA A 176 8.91 15.26 -0.31
N ALA A 177 9.46 14.96 0.87
CA ALA A 177 8.70 14.97 2.12
C ALA A 177 8.06 16.35 2.36
N ALA A 178 8.83 17.45 2.26
CA ALA A 178 8.29 18.80 2.41
C ALA A 178 7.17 19.14 1.42
N PHE A 179 7.28 18.67 0.18
CA PHE A 179 6.23 18.80 -0.83
C PHE A 179 4.92 18.10 -0.44
N GLY A 180 5.00 16.96 0.28
CA GLY A 180 3.84 16.25 0.80
C GLY A 180 2.99 17.05 1.79
N ARG A 181 3.57 18.03 2.50
CA ARG A 181 2.85 18.87 3.48
C ARG A 181 2.04 20.01 2.87
N GLY A 182 2.42 20.49 1.68
CA GLY A 182 1.88 21.73 1.11
C GLY A 182 0.94 21.47 -0.05
N ASP A 183 -0.34 21.81 0.09
CA ASP A 183 -1.34 21.66 -1.00
C ASP A 183 -0.96 22.44 -2.27
N HIS A 184 -0.30 23.60 -2.11
CA HIS A 184 0.17 24.46 -3.20
C HIS A 184 1.68 24.38 -3.47
N ALA A 185 2.38 23.42 -2.85
CA ALA A 185 3.81 23.24 -3.10
C ALA A 185 4.05 22.83 -4.55
N ILE A 186 5.15 23.30 -5.14
CA ILE A 186 5.62 22.93 -6.47
C ILE A 186 6.47 21.65 -6.34
N PRO A 187 6.31 20.65 -7.23
CA PRO A 187 7.13 19.45 -7.21
C PRO A 187 8.63 19.79 -7.27
N PRO A 188 9.48 19.16 -6.44
CA PRO A 188 10.90 19.51 -6.32
C PRO A 188 11.76 18.90 -7.44
N THR A 189 11.33 19.02 -8.69
CA THR A 189 12.00 18.48 -9.88
C THR A 189 11.58 19.23 -11.14
N ASP A 190 12.53 19.43 -12.05
CA ASP A 190 12.26 20.02 -13.37
C ASP A 190 11.83 18.97 -14.40
N ASN A 191 11.90 17.67 -14.06
CA ASN A 191 11.44 16.59 -14.93
C ASN A 191 9.90 16.49 -14.85
N PRO A 192 9.17 16.74 -15.95
CA PRO A 192 7.70 16.76 -15.93
C PRO A 192 7.08 15.41 -15.57
N THR A 193 7.69 14.29 -16.00
CA THR A 193 7.20 12.95 -15.69
C THR A 193 7.39 12.60 -14.22
N GLU A 194 8.54 12.95 -13.64
CA GLU A 194 8.79 12.78 -12.20
C GLU A 194 7.89 13.72 -11.38
N ALA A 195 7.70 14.96 -11.82
CA ALA A 195 6.79 15.92 -11.18
C ALA A 195 5.36 15.37 -11.11
N ALA A 196 4.85 14.82 -12.22
CA ALA A 196 3.55 14.17 -12.25
C ALA A 196 3.44 12.98 -11.29
N ALA A 197 4.49 12.15 -11.20
CA ALA A 197 4.53 11.03 -10.25
C ALA A 197 4.45 11.51 -8.79
N LEU A 198 5.14 12.59 -8.43
CA LEU A 198 5.10 13.18 -7.09
C LEU A 198 3.74 13.81 -6.79
N VAL A 199 3.14 14.52 -7.75
CA VAL A 199 1.77 15.08 -7.63
C VAL A 199 0.75 13.97 -7.41
N LEU A 200 0.80 12.92 -8.22
CA LEU A 200 -0.05 11.74 -8.08
C LEU A 200 0.11 11.12 -6.68
N ALA A 201 1.36 10.95 -6.22
CA ALA A 201 1.61 10.38 -4.91
C ALA A 201 1.07 11.24 -3.77
N ARG A 202 1.23 12.56 -3.83
CA ARG A 202 0.64 13.49 -2.85
C ARG A 202 -0.88 13.39 -2.83
N ALA A 203 -1.52 13.42 -4.00
CA ALA A 203 -2.97 13.30 -4.12
C ALA A 203 -3.47 11.96 -3.53
N ALA A 204 -2.82 10.85 -3.90
CA ALA A 204 -3.17 9.52 -3.46
C ALA A 204 -2.82 9.25 -1.98
N ALA A 205 -1.86 9.97 -1.40
CA ALA A 205 -1.39 9.75 -0.03
C ALA A 205 -2.47 10.05 1.02
N HIS A 206 -3.11 11.22 0.94
CA HIS A 206 -4.14 11.68 1.89
C HIS A 206 -5.40 10.82 1.82
N SER A 207 -5.98 10.70 0.63
CA SER A 207 -7.14 9.86 0.40
C SER A 207 -7.16 9.50 -1.09
N PRO A 208 -7.25 8.21 -1.45
CA PRO A 208 -7.28 7.80 -2.85
C PRO A 208 -8.49 8.40 -3.59
N ALA A 209 -9.58 8.71 -2.89
CA ALA A 209 -10.76 9.39 -3.40
C ALA A 209 -10.49 10.83 -3.88
N ARG A 210 -9.35 11.42 -3.51
CA ARG A 210 -8.91 12.72 -4.04
C ARG A 210 -8.29 12.60 -5.44
N VAL A 211 -7.89 11.41 -5.88
CA VAL A 211 -7.45 11.19 -7.27
C VAL A 211 -8.69 11.22 -8.17
N ASP A 212 -8.74 12.20 -9.06
CA ASP A 212 -9.81 12.32 -10.06
C ASP A 212 -9.27 12.20 -11.49
N ALA A 213 -10.18 12.18 -12.45
CA ALA A 213 -9.85 12.09 -13.87
C ALA A 213 -8.91 13.22 -14.32
N SER A 214 -8.97 14.41 -13.70
CA SER A 214 -8.08 15.53 -14.04
C SER A 214 -6.64 15.26 -13.59
N THR A 215 -6.46 14.62 -12.44
CA THR A 215 -5.14 14.19 -11.93
C THR A 215 -4.51 13.15 -12.85
N VAL A 216 -5.30 12.18 -13.31
CA VAL A 216 -4.85 11.14 -14.24
C VAL A 216 -4.54 11.74 -15.63
N ALA A 217 -5.40 12.63 -16.14
CA ALA A 217 -5.16 13.34 -17.40
C ALA A 217 -3.86 14.16 -17.35
N ALA A 218 -3.62 14.90 -16.27
CA ALA A 218 -2.39 15.66 -16.07
C ALA A 218 -1.13 14.76 -16.05
N CYS A 219 -1.24 13.53 -15.50
CA CYS A 219 -0.16 12.55 -15.56
C CYS A 219 0.16 12.15 -17.00
N HIS A 220 -0.88 11.87 -17.79
CA HIS A 220 -0.74 11.52 -19.20
C HIS A 220 -0.14 12.66 -20.03
N GLU A 221 -0.61 13.89 -19.85
CA GLU A 221 -0.09 15.09 -20.52
C GLU A 221 1.39 15.34 -20.18
N SER A 222 1.82 14.96 -18.97
CA SER A 222 3.21 15.06 -18.52
C SER A 222 4.10 13.89 -19.00
N GLY A 223 3.56 12.98 -19.82
CA GLY A 223 4.28 11.83 -20.36
C GLY A 223 4.42 10.64 -19.40
N LEU A 224 3.72 10.63 -18.26
CA LEU A 224 3.72 9.49 -17.33
C LEU A 224 2.87 8.36 -17.92
N PRO A 225 3.46 7.18 -18.23
CA PRO A 225 2.71 6.11 -18.86
C PRO A 225 1.70 5.47 -17.89
N PRO A 226 0.60 4.88 -18.38
CA PRO A 226 -0.39 4.19 -17.53
C PRO A 226 0.23 3.16 -16.57
N ALA A 227 1.23 2.41 -17.05
CA ALA A 227 1.92 1.42 -16.22
C ALA A 227 2.62 2.07 -15.02
N ALA A 228 3.19 3.26 -15.19
CA ALA A 228 3.81 4.01 -14.10
C ALA A 228 2.78 4.50 -13.07
N VAL A 229 1.59 4.93 -13.51
CA VAL A 229 0.48 5.30 -12.62
C VAL A 229 0.09 4.10 -11.75
N VAL A 230 -0.16 2.94 -12.38
CA VAL A 230 -0.52 1.70 -11.67
C VAL A 230 0.58 1.30 -10.69
N GLU A 231 1.85 1.40 -11.10
CA GLU A 231 2.99 1.05 -10.28
C GLU A 231 3.14 1.96 -9.05
N ILE A 232 2.95 3.28 -9.20
CA ILE A 232 2.95 4.23 -8.08
C ILE A 232 1.82 3.90 -7.10
N ILE A 233 0.60 3.73 -7.61
CA ILE A 233 -0.55 3.40 -6.77
C ILE A 233 -0.36 2.07 -6.03
N THR A 234 0.18 1.06 -6.71
CA THR A 234 0.52 -0.24 -6.11
C THR A 234 1.55 -0.07 -5.01
N TRP A 235 2.60 0.71 -5.26
CA TRP A 235 3.64 1.00 -4.28
C TRP A 235 3.08 1.71 -3.04
N LEU A 236 2.27 2.76 -3.21
CA LEU A 236 1.62 3.46 -2.11
C LEU A 236 0.66 2.55 -1.31
N SER A 237 0.01 1.61 -1.98
CA SER A 237 -0.84 0.61 -1.34
C SER A 237 -0.02 -0.37 -0.47
N VAL A 238 1.17 -0.75 -0.93
CA VAL A 238 2.13 -1.55 -0.13
C VAL A 238 2.60 -0.74 1.08
N LEU A 239 2.95 0.54 0.91
CA LEU A 239 3.35 1.40 2.03
C LEU A 239 2.23 1.59 3.06
N GLN A 240 0.98 1.78 2.61
CA GLN A 240 -0.16 1.85 3.53
C GLN A 240 -0.36 0.54 4.29
N MET A 241 -0.16 -0.60 3.63
CA MET A 241 -0.21 -1.92 4.28
C MET A 241 0.85 -2.03 5.39
N LEU A 242 2.09 -1.58 5.13
CA LEU A 242 3.18 -1.57 6.11
C LEU A 242 2.88 -0.61 7.27
N HIS A 243 2.45 0.62 6.97
CA HIS A 243 2.01 1.59 7.98
C HIS A 243 0.97 1.00 8.94
N ARG A 244 -0.09 0.39 8.39
CA ARG A 244 -1.12 -0.25 9.21
C ARG A 244 -0.54 -1.37 10.06
N LEU A 245 0.34 -2.20 9.50
CA LEU A 245 0.99 -3.27 10.24
C LEU A 245 1.82 -2.73 11.41
N THR A 246 2.55 -1.63 11.21
CA THR A 246 3.30 -0.92 12.25
C THR A 246 2.36 -0.42 13.35
N CYS A 247 1.28 0.28 12.99
CA CYS A 247 0.28 0.76 13.95
C CYS A 247 -0.30 -0.38 14.79
N TYR A 248 -0.66 -1.51 14.16
CA TYR A 248 -1.14 -2.69 14.90
C TYR A 248 -0.08 -3.30 15.82
N ALA A 249 1.18 -3.35 15.39
CA ALA A 249 2.27 -3.90 16.19
C ALA A 249 2.59 -3.04 17.42
N MET A 250 2.55 -1.70 17.28
CA MET A 250 2.77 -0.78 18.40
C MET A 250 1.68 -0.91 19.46
N VAL A 251 0.40 -0.88 19.06
CA VAL A 251 -0.75 -1.03 19.98
C VAL A 251 -0.67 -2.38 20.71
N ALA A 252 -0.38 -3.47 20.01
CA ALA A 252 -0.26 -4.78 20.63
C ALA A 252 0.95 -4.88 21.61
N GLY A 253 2.03 -4.15 21.33
CA GLY A 253 3.20 -4.06 22.22
C GLY A 253 2.87 -3.35 23.54
N ASP A 254 2.16 -2.24 23.45
CA ASP A 254 1.73 -1.45 24.61
C ASP A 254 0.71 -2.20 25.47
N ASP A 255 -0.23 -2.91 24.86
CA ASP A 255 -1.19 -3.75 25.58
C ASP A 255 -0.52 -4.87 26.37
N VAL A 256 0.50 -5.53 25.79
CA VAL A 256 1.27 -6.58 26.46
C VAL A 256 2.11 -6.00 27.60
N ALA A 257 2.71 -4.83 27.41
CA ALA A 257 3.46 -4.12 28.46
C ALA A 257 2.54 -3.73 29.62
N ASN A 258 1.35 -3.19 29.32
CA ASN A 258 0.35 -2.79 30.30
C ASN A 258 -0.26 -3.96 31.06
N LEU A 259 -0.55 -5.08 30.40
CA LEU A 259 -1.01 -6.33 31.05
C LEU A 259 0.03 -6.89 32.01
N ARG A 260 1.32 -6.88 31.63
CA ARG A 260 2.41 -7.31 32.50
C ARG A 260 2.61 -6.38 33.70
N ALA A 261 2.41 -5.08 33.52
CA ALA A 261 2.47 -4.10 34.61
C ALA A 261 1.33 -4.30 35.62
N ARG A 262 0.10 -4.59 35.16
CA ARG A 262 -1.04 -4.90 36.04
C ARG A 262 -0.84 -6.21 36.80
N GLN A 263 -0.40 -7.27 36.14
CA GLN A 263 -0.10 -8.56 36.79
C GLN A 263 1.02 -8.48 37.85
N ARG A 264 1.92 -7.50 37.75
CA ARG A 264 2.95 -7.24 38.78
C ARG A 264 2.40 -6.47 39.98
N ARG A 265 1.40 -5.61 39.79
CA ARG A 265 0.72 -4.89 40.87
C ARG A 265 -0.21 -5.80 41.66
N ASP A 266 -0.88 -6.75 41.01
CA ASP A 266 -1.78 -7.69 41.68
C ASP A 266 -1.03 -8.80 42.46
N ARG A 267 0.31 -8.85 42.34
CA ARG A 267 1.19 -9.81 43.02
C ARG A 267 2.10 -9.16 44.09
N ALA A 268 1.99 -7.85 44.27
CA ALA A 268 2.71 -7.07 45.27
C ALA A 268 1.73 -6.64 46.37
#